data_AF-A0AAW5QZI9-F1
#
_entry.id   AF-A0AAW5QZI9-F1
#
_cell.length_a   1.000
_cell.length_b   1.000
_cell.length_c   1.000
_cell.angle_alpha   90.00
_cell.angle_beta   90.00
_cell.angle_gamma   90.00
#
_symmetry.space_group_name_H-M   'P 1'
#
loop_
_entity.id
_entity.type
_entity.pdbx_description
1 polymer ?
#
loop_
_entity_poly.entity_id
_entity_poly.type
_entity_poly.pdbx_seq_one_letter_code
_entity_poly.pdbx_strand_id
1 'polypeptide(L)'
;MLQQAGCEWCVRWHEEIGVAYPKTEEGRRAPIRFVDIAEPWPDDLGDIARERLTPTFILVEDGVEIARLRGYPGADFFWPLLGEMLEKLPTSPRM
;
A
#
# COMPACT_ATOMS: atom_id res chain seq x y z
N MET A 1 -2.17 0.78 2.66
CA MET A 1 -1.86 -0.44 3.43
C MET A 1 -3.08 -0.86 4.22
N LEU A 2 -3.51 -2.09 4.00
CA LEU A 2 -4.49 -2.78 4.81
C LEU A 2 -3.78 -3.33 6.06
N GLN A 3 -4.34 -3.06 7.22
CA GLN A 3 -3.81 -3.46 8.52
C GLN A 3 -4.95 -3.90 9.46
N GLN A 4 -4.60 -4.46 10.60
CA GLN A 4 -5.52 -4.77 11.70
C GLN A 4 -4.78 -4.74 13.03
N ALA A 5 -5.51 -4.59 14.13
CA ALA A 5 -4.95 -4.72 15.47
C ALA A 5 -4.27 -6.08 15.66
N GLY A 6 -3.09 -6.08 16.30
CA GLY A 6 -2.30 -7.31 16.54
C GLY A 6 -1.44 -7.79 15.37
N CYS A 7 -1.39 -7.05 14.26
CA CYS A 7 -0.54 -7.39 13.12
C CYS A 7 0.94 -7.03 13.38
N GLU A 8 1.75 -8.00 13.82
CA GLU A 8 3.19 -7.82 14.08
C GLU A 8 3.95 -7.30 12.85
N TRP A 9 3.64 -7.84 11.66
CA TRP A 9 4.27 -7.43 10.41
C TRP A 9 3.89 -6.00 9.98
N CYS A 10 2.71 -5.53 10.38
CA CYS A 10 2.29 -4.15 10.14
C CYS A 10 3.11 -3.18 11.02
N VAL A 11 3.29 -3.52 12.30
CA VAL A 11 4.14 -2.76 13.23
C VAL A 11 5.57 -2.71 12.69
N ARG A 12 6.11 -3.85 12.26
CA ARG A 12 7.45 -3.91 11.68
C ARG A 12 7.60 -3.02 10.45
N TRP A 13 6.61 -2.99 9.55
CA TRP A 13 6.64 -2.09 8.40
C TRP A 13 6.61 -0.61 8.83
N HIS A 14 5.81 -0.25 9.84
CA HIS A 14 5.76 1.13 10.35
C HIS A 14 7.12 1.57 10.91
N GLU A 15 7.78 0.71 11.67
CA GLU A 15 9.09 0.98 12.28
C GLU A 15 10.21 1.07 11.26
N GLU A 16 10.26 0.14 10.30
CA GLU A 16 11.36 0.06 9.31
C GLU A 16 11.17 1.04 8.15
N ILE A 17 9.93 1.23 7.68
CA ILE A 17 9.60 1.95 6.44
C ILE A 17 8.72 3.17 6.69
N GLY A 18 7.67 3.03 7.51
CA GLY A 18 6.60 4.02 7.63
C GLY A 18 7.06 5.44 7.95
N VAL A 19 8.08 5.59 8.80
CA VAL A 19 8.65 6.90 9.17
C VAL A 19 9.37 7.59 8.00
N ALA A 20 10.02 6.80 7.13
CA ALA A 20 10.78 7.30 6.00
C ALA A 20 9.92 7.44 4.73
N TYR A 21 8.92 6.58 4.56
CA TYR A 21 8.09 6.47 3.36
C TYR A 21 7.60 7.82 2.79
N PRO A 22 6.93 8.71 3.55
CA PRO A 22 6.43 9.98 2.99
C PRO A 22 7.55 10.95 2.56
N LYS A 23 8.81 10.68 2.92
CA LYS A 23 9.97 11.49 2.56
C LYS A 23 10.67 11.00 1.30
N THR A 24 10.34 9.79 0.83
CA THR A 24 10.93 9.21 -0.40
C THR A 24 10.16 9.65 -1.64
N GLU A 25 10.75 9.47 -2.82
CA GLU A 25 10.07 9.77 -4.08
C GLU A 25 8.90 8.80 -4.33
N GLU A 26 9.04 7.53 -3.93
CA GLU A 26 7.98 6.53 -3.99
C GLU A 26 6.77 6.94 -3.15
N GLY A 27 6.98 7.38 -1.90
CA GLY A 27 5.88 7.78 -1.03
C GLY A 27 5.25 9.13 -1.39
N ARG A 28 5.98 10.00 -2.11
CA ARG A 28 5.38 11.19 -2.73
C ARG A 28 4.54 10.83 -3.96
N ARG A 29 5.00 9.88 -4.76
CA ARG A 29 4.29 9.41 -5.96
C ARG A 29 3.05 8.59 -5.60
N ALA A 30 3.12 7.77 -4.55
CA ALA A 30 2.00 6.99 -4.04
C ALA A 30 1.87 7.18 -2.52
N PRO A 31 1.18 8.23 -2.06
CA PRO A 31 0.95 8.47 -0.64
C PRO A 31 0.24 7.27 0.02
N ILE A 32 0.75 6.85 1.18
CA ILE A 32 0.20 5.71 1.88
C ILE A 32 -1.03 6.11 2.70
N ARG A 33 -2.15 5.42 2.48
CA ARG A 33 -3.34 5.45 3.34
C ARG A 33 -3.43 4.15 4.13
N PHE A 34 -3.74 4.23 5.40
CA PHE A 34 -4.01 3.07 6.25
C PHE A 34 -5.51 2.79 6.30
N VAL A 35 -5.88 1.52 6.11
CA VAL A 35 -7.27 1.04 6.22
C VAL A 35 -7.25 -0.16 7.16
N ASP A 36 -8.07 -0.11 8.20
CA ASP A 36 -8.28 -1.25 9.08
C ASP A 36 -9.29 -2.21 8.43
N ILE A 37 -8.91 -3.48 8.26
CA ILE A 37 -9.79 -4.49 7.66
C ILE A 37 -10.87 -5.00 8.63
N ALA A 38 -10.77 -4.69 9.92
CA ALA A 38 -11.78 -5.00 10.92
C ALA A 38 -12.92 -3.96 10.97
N GLU A 39 -12.68 -2.77 10.43
CA GLU A 39 -13.66 -1.68 10.34
C GLU A 39 -14.50 -1.77 9.05
N PRO A 40 -15.64 -1.04 8.96
CA PRO A 40 -16.38 -0.91 7.72
C PRO A 40 -15.47 -0.47 6.55
N TRP A 41 -15.64 -1.11 5.40
CA TRP A 41 -14.82 -0.83 4.23
C TRP A 41 -15.12 0.58 3.70
N PRO A 42 -14.09 1.38 3.36
CA PRO A 42 -14.31 2.73 2.86
C PRO A 42 -15.10 2.74 1.55
N ASP A 43 -16.09 3.63 1.45
CA ASP A 43 -16.95 3.74 0.26
C ASP A 43 -16.14 4.08 -1.00
N ASP A 44 -15.08 4.88 -0.86
CA ASP A 44 -14.20 5.28 -1.97
C ASP A 44 -13.30 4.14 -2.48
N LEU A 45 -13.25 3.02 -1.75
CA LEU A 45 -12.58 1.78 -2.16
C LEU A 45 -13.59 0.69 -2.53
N GLY A 46 -14.85 1.02 -2.79
CA GLY A 46 -15.92 0.04 -3.03
C GLY A 46 -15.64 -0.97 -4.14
N ASP A 47 -14.89 -0.58 -5.17
CA ASP A 47 -14.48 -1.43 -6.30
C ASP A 47 -13.16 -2.18 -6.04
N ILE A 48 -12.49 -1.91 -4.93
CA ILE A 48 -11.23 -2.55 -4.55
C ILE A 48 -11.51 -3.81 -3.73
N ALA A 49 -10.94 -4.92 -4.14
CA ALA A 49 -11.16 -6.20 -3.47
C ALA A 49 -10.61 -6.18 -2.04
N ARG A 50 -11.45 -6.56 -1.06
CA ARG A 50 -11.03 -6.72 0.34
C ARG A 50 -9.98 -7.83 0.48
N GLU A 51 -9.13 -7.72 1.49
CA GLU A 51 -8.11 -8.71 1.83
C GLU A 51 -8.15 -9.02 3.32
N ARG A 52 -7.87 -10.27 3.69
CA ARG A 52 -7.78 -10.70 5.10
C ARG A 52 -6.34 -10.79 5.58
N LEU A 53 -5.38 -10.86 4.65
CA LEU A 53 -3.97 -10.91 4.97
C LEU A 53 -3.40 -9.50 5.21
N THR A 54 -2.76 -9.30 6.36
CA THR A 54 -2.14 -8.03 6.76
C THR A 54 -0.66 -8.21 7.08
N PRO A 55 0.22 -7.26 6.68
CA PRO A 55 -0.08 -6.09 5.87
C PRO A 55 -0.31 -6.46 4.40
N THR A 56 -1.23 -5.76 3.73
CA THR A 56 -1.36 -5.80 2.26
C THR A 56 -1.29 -4.38 1.72
N PHE A 57 -0.50 -4.18 0.67
CA PHE A 57 -0.36 -2.89 -0.01
C PHE A 57 -1.09 -2.96 -1.33
N ILE A 58 -2.01 -2.04 -1.55
CA ILE A 58 -2.78 -1.93 -2.78
C ILE A 58 -2.43 -0.58 -3.38
N LEU A 59 -1.94 -0.59 -4.62
CA LEU A 59 -1.75 0.60 -5.42
C LEU A 59 -3.04 0.87 -6.17
N VAL A 60 -3.61 2.05 -5.96
CA VAL A 60 -4.89 2.47 -6.53
C VAL A 60 -4.66 3.74 -7.33
N GLU A 61 -5.20 3.79 -8.53
CA GLU A 61 -5.22 4.97 -9.40
C GLU A 61 -6.67 5.18 -9.89
N ASP A 62 -7.24 6.35 -9.64
CA ASP A 62 -8.63 6.70 -10.01
C ASP A 62 -9.69 5.64 -9.62
N GLY A 63 -9.55 5.08 -8.40
CA GLY A 63 -10.47 4.07 -7.88
C GLY A 63 -10.25 2.65 -8.42
N VAL A 64 -9.22 2.43 -9.25
CA VAL A 64 -8.89 1.13 -9.83
C VAL A 64 -7.65 0.54 -9.17
N GLU A 65 -7.71 -0.73 -8.76
CA GLU A 65 -6.54 -1.47 -8.28
C GLU A 65 -5.56 -1.74 -9.44
N ILE A 66 -4.36 -1.17 -9.36
CA ILE A 66 -3.29 -1.34 -10.36
C ILE A 66 -2.41 -2.54 -10.02
N ALA A 67 -2.07 -2.67 -8.73
CA ALA A 67 -1.22 -3.73 -8.25
C ALA A 67 -1.39 -3.98 -6.75
N ARG A 68 -0.97 -5.16 -6.30
CA ARG A 68 -1.06 -5.57 -4.90
C ARG A 68 0.18 -6.33 -4.45
N LEU A 69 0.67 -5.98 -3.27
CA LEU A 69 1.72 -6.67 -2.54
C LEU A 69 1.15 -7.22 -1.23
N ARG A 70 1.35 -8.52 -0.98
CA ARG A 70 0.84 -9.22 0.20
C ARG A 70 1.98 -9.57 1.14
N GLY A 71 1.84 -9.21 2.41
CA GLY A 71 2.83 -9.42 3.45
C GLY A 71 3.98 -8.42 3.42
N TYR A 72 4.83 -8.52 4.43
CA TYR A 72 6.04 -7.71 4.56
C TYR A 72 7.17 -8.57 5.13
N PRO A 73 8.01 -9.19 4.28
CA PRO A 73 9.15 -9.99 4.76
C PRO A 73 10.33 -9.12 5.21
N GLY A 74 10.40 -7.85 4.77
CA GLY A 74 11.44 -6.88 5.14
C GLY A 74 11.65 -5.80 4.08
N ALA A 75 12.43 -4.78 4.42
CA ALA A 75 12.68 -3.61 3.59
C ALA A 75 13.29 -3.95 2.21
N ASP A 76 14.26 -4.88 2.19
CA ASP A 76 14.98 -5.28 0.97
C ASP A 76 14.07 -5.93 -0.09
N PHE A 77 12.92 -6.47 0.33
CA PHE A 77 11.90 -6.99 -0.58
C PHE A 77 10.84 -5.94 -0.91
N PHE A 78 10.50 -5.09 0.03
CA PHE A 78 9.43 -4.10 -0.14
C PHE A 78 9.77 -3.07 -1.21
N TRP A 79 10.96 -2.48 -1.16
CA TRP A 79 11.36 -1.42 -2.10
C TRP A 79 11.36 -1.85 -3.57
N PRO A 80 12.00 -2.96 -3.99
CA PRO A 80 11.98 -3.37 -5.39
C PRO A 80 10.57 -3.72 -5.87
N LEU A 81 9.78 -4.44 -5.06
CA LEU A 81 8.39 -4.79 -5.42
C LEU A 81 7.50 -3.55 -5.52
N LEU A 82 7.69 -2.55 -4.65
CA LEU A 82 7.01 -1.28 -4.77
C LEU A 82 7.42 -0.55 -6.06
N GLY A 83 8.70 -0.56 -6.42
CA GLY A 83 9.18 -0.02 -7.69
C GLY A 83 8.44 -0.61 -8.89
N GLU A 84 8.36 -1.95 -8.96
CA GLU A 84 7.62 -2.67 -10.00
C GLU A 84 6.11 -2.32 -10.01
N MET A 85 5.51 -2.09 -8.84
CA MET A 85 4.12 -1.64 -8.74
C MET A 85 3.97 -0.23 -9.33
N LEU A 86 4.87 0.69 -8.99
CA LEU A 86 4.84 2.08 -9.43
C LEU A 86 5.12 2.23 -10.93
N GLU A 87 5.89 1.34 -11.54
CA GLU A 87 6.10 1.31 -12.99
C GLU A 87 4.80 1.03 -13.77
N LYS A 88 3.82 0.39 -13.15
CA LYS A 88 2.50 0.12 -13.76
C LYS A 88 1.57 1.33 -13.73
N LEU A 89 1.92 2.39 -12.98
CA LEU A 89 1.17 3.63 -13.04
C LEU A 89 1.32 4.26 -14.42
N PRO A 90 0.24 4.80 -15.00
CA PRO A 90 0.29 5.46 -16.29
C PRO A 90 1.31 6.61 -16.26
N THR A 91 2.33 6.52 -17.12
CA THR A 91 3.36 7.55 -17.32
C THR A 91 2.86 8.62 -18.28
N SER A 92 1.81 9.37 -17.92
CA SER A 92 1.47 10.62 -18.61
C SER A 92 0.47 11.47 -17.82
N PRO A 93 0.59 12.81 -17.89
CA PRO A 93 -0.42 13.69 -17.32
C PRO A 93 -1.70 13.48 -18.12
N ARG A 94 -2.77 13.06 -17.45
CA ARG A 94 -4.10 13.11 -18.05
C ARG A 94 -4.43 14.59 -18.26
N MET A 95 -4.21 15.06 -19.49
CA MET A 95 -4.67 16.35 -20.01
C MET A 95 -6.19 16.40 -20.06
#